data_AF-A0A0C3E5C9-F1
#
_entry.id   AF-A0A0C3E5C9-F1
#
_cell.length_a   1.000
_cell.length_b   1.000
_cell.length_c   1.000
_cell.angle_alpha   90.00
_cell.angle_beta   90.00
_cell.angle_gamma   90.00
#
_symmetry.space_group_name_H-M   'P 1'
#
loop_
_entity.id
_entity.type
_entity.pdbx_description
1 polymer ?
#
loop_
_entity_poly.entity_id
_entity_poly.type
_entity_poly.pdbx_seq_one_letter_code
_entity_poly.pdbx_strand_id
1 'polypeptide(L)'
;MPCKGAPKAPTFSGDPCDITDYLDDVAQLCEACGAISGADKIKYALKYVSCEVEKLWCHAAHYCKANWDAFGHLVMRFYPEVDVDVCHTRSALQRVIERQVSILMTSRADLGAYLCKFESISLYLLCKEHLSESEQSRWFLDGFSPEFKSALLHHLSLLDLNHHPEDPWTTDEIFLQAKHVL
;
A
#
# COMPACT_ATOMS: atom_id res chain seq x y z
N MET A 1 -6.05 -9.12 -23.07
CA MET A 1 -6.27 -9.90 -21.84
C MET A 1 -5.50 -11.22 -21.88
N PRO A 2 -4.57 -11.48 -20.94
CA PRO A 2 -3.80 -12.72 -20.85
C PRO A 2 -4.67 -13.95 -20.51
N CYS A 3 -4.10 -15.14 -20.77
CA CYS A 3 -4.66 -16.40 -20.30
C CYS A 3 -4.41 -16.55 -18.79
N LYS A 4 -5.34 -17.20 -18.08
CA LYS A 4 -5.15 -17.52 -16.66
C LYS A 4 -3.87 -18.35 -16.48
N GLY A 5 -3.05 -17.97 -15.50
CA GLY A 5 -1.75 -18.62 -15.23
C GLY A 5 -0.60 -18.17 -16.13
N ALA A 6 -0.81 -17.21 -17.04
CA ALA A 6 0.28 -16.58 -17.77
C ALA A 6 1.08 -15.63 -16.84
N PRO A 7 2.37 -15.37 -17.10
CA PRO A 7 3.22 -14.52 -16.24
C PRO A 7 2.72 -13.09 -16.00
N LYS A 8 1.82 -12.58 -16.84
CA LYS A 8 1.23 -11.24 -16.75
C LYS A 8 -0.25 -11.26 -16.35
N ALA A 9 -0.77 -12.42 -15.95
CA ALA A 9 -2.14 -12.54 -15.48
C ALA A 9 -2.19 -12.22 -13.97
N PRO A 10 -3.14 -11.39 -13.51
CA PRO A 10 -3.39 -11.20 -12.08
C PRO A 10 -3.65 -12.54 -11.41
N THR A 11 -3.21 -12.71 -10.17
CA THR A 11 -3.42 -13.94 -9.41
C THR A 11 -3.85 -13.62 -8.01
N PHE A 12 -4.92 -14.26 -7.56
CA PHE A 12 -5.35 -14.18 -6.18
C PHE A 12 -4.87 -15.41 -5.41
N SER A 13 -4.11 -15.18 -4.34
CA SER A 13 -3.49 -16.23 -3.50
C SER A 13 -4.52 -16.97 -2.64
N GLY A 14 -5.68 -16.37 -2.39
CA GLY A 14 -6.64 -16.82 -1.39
C GLY A 14 -6.44 -16.16 -0.03
N ASP A 15 -5.35 -15.42 0.17
CA ASP A 15 -5.16 -14.55 1.34
C ASP A 15 -6.01 -13.30 1.16
N PRO A 16 -6.93 -12.98 2.07
CA PRO A 16 -7.77 -11.82 1.88
C PRO A 16 -7.01 -10.47 1.96
N CYS A 17 -5.77 -10.45 2.48
CA CYS A 17 -4.90 -9.26 2.43
C CYS A 17 -4.54 -8.85 1.00
N ASP A 18 -4.53 -9.81 0.06
CA ASP A 18 -4.14 -9.61 -1.33
C ASP A 18 -5.34 -9.26 -2.22
N ILE A 19 -6.57 -9.15 -1.67
CA ILE A 19 -7.79 -8.88 -2.45
C ILE A 19 -7.75 -7.51 -3.11
N THR A 20 -7.27 -6.49 -2.39
CA THR A 20 -7.19 -5.11 -2.91
C THR A 20 -6.24 -5.06 -4.10
N ASP A 21 -5.04 -5.59 -3.91
CA ASP A 21 -3.97 -5.59 -4.92
C ASP A 21 -4.40 -6.38 -6.16
N TYR A 22 -5.07 -7.52 -5.95
CA TYR A 22 -5.65 -8.30 -7.03
C TYR A 22 -6.72 -7.54 -7.83
N LEU A 23 -7.65 -6.87 -7.16
CA LEU A 23 -8.70 -6.10 -7.82
C LEU A 23 -8.09 -4.93 -8.60
N ASP A 24 -7.11 -4.24 -8.03
CA ASP A 24 -6.41 -3.13 -8.70
C ASP A 24 -5.65 -3.60 -9.94
N ASP A 25 -4.92 -4.72 -9.84
CA ASP A 25 -4.23 -5.34 -10.98
C ASP A 25 -5.20 -5.69 -12.12
N VAL A 26 -6.38 -6.22 -11.78
CA VAL A 26 -7.43 -6.52 -12.76
C VAL A 26 -7.96 -5.23 -13.38
N ALA A 27 -8.20 -4.18 -12.60
CA ALA A 27 -8.70 -2.89 -13.08
C ALA A 27 -7.71 -2.22 -14.03
N GLN A 28 -6.42 -2.16 -13.66
CA GLN A 28 -5.34 -1.60 -14.50
C GLN A 28 -5.17 -2.39 -15.81
N LEU A 29 -5.22 -3.72 -15.74
CA LEU A 29 -5.14 -4.57 -16.93
C LEU A 29 -6.36 -4.40 -17.86
N CYS A 30 -7.55 -4.19 -17.27
CA CYS A 30 -8.76 -3.87 -18.01
C CYS A 30 -8.64 -2.54 -18.75
N GLU A 31 -8.15 -1.51 -18.07
CA GLU A 31 -7.91 -0.18 -18.66
C GLU A 31 -6.86 -0.24 -19.77
N ALA A 32 -5.74 -0.93 -19.54
CA ALA A 32 -4.68 -1.12 -20.54
C ALA A 32 -5.16 -1.89 -21.79
N CYS A 33 -6.18 -2.74 -21.65
CA CYS A 33 -6.78 -3.49 -22.77
C CYS A 33 -8.02 -2.82 -23.38
N GLY A 34 -8.41 -1.61 -22.93
CA GLY A 34 -9.59 -0.89 -23.41
C GLY A 34 -10.94 -1.41 -22.89
N ALA A 35 -10.94 -2.29 -21.89
CA ALA A 35 -12.13 -2.82 -21.24
C ALA A 35 -12.51 -1.96 -20.02
N ILE A 36 -13.21 -0.85 -20.25
CA ILE A 36 -13.49 0.15 -19.21
C ILE A 36 -14.79 -0.09 -18.43
N SER A 37 -15.65 -1.00 -18.88
CA SER A 37 -16.95 -1.21 -18.21
C SER A 37 -16.78 -1.99 -16.91
N GLY A 38 -17.58 -1.66 -15.88
CA GLY A 38 -17.58 -2.43 -14.64
C GLY A 38 -17.94 -3.90 -14.84
N ALA A 39 -18.83 -4.21 -15.80
CA ALA A 39 -19.16 -5.58 -16.18
C ALA A 39 -17.93 -6.34 -16.72
N ASP A 40 -17.10 -5.70 -17.54
CA ASP A 40 -15.88 -6.31 -18.05
C ASP A 40 -14.87 -6.53 -16.93
N LYS A 41 -14.65 -5.54 -16.06
CA LYS A 41 -13.76 -5.67 -14.90
C LYS A 41 -14.17 -6.86 -14.01
N ILE A 42 -15.46 -6.99 -13.69
CA ILE A 42 -16.00 -8.12 -12.90
C ILE A 42 -15.77 -9.46 -13.61
N LYS A 43 -16.05 -9.53 -14.92
CA LYS A 43 -15.84 -10.74 -15.71
C LYS A 43 -14.39 -11.21 -15.66
N TYR A 44 -13.43 -10.30 -15.74
CA TYR A 44 -12.01 -10.64 -15.66
C TYR A 44 -11.56 -10.94 -14.23
N ALA A 45 -12.13 -10.27 -13.23
CA ALA A 45 -11.90 -10.60 -11.82
C ALA A 45 -12.34 -12.03 -11.49
N LEU A 46 -13.43 -12.53 -12.08
CA LEU A 46 -13.84 -13.92 -11.93
C LEU A 46 -12.96 -14.91 -12.70
N LYS A 47 -12.42 -14.49 -13.87
CA LYS A 47 -11.59 -15.35 -14.73
C LYS A 47 -10.27 -15.76 -14.06
N TYR A 48 -9.65 -14.88 -13.29
CA TYR A 48 -8.29 -15.12 -12.77
C TYR A 48 -8.25 -15.75 -11.36
N VAL A 49 -9.36 -15.79 -10.62
CA VAL A 49 -9.44 -16.48 -9.32
C VAL A 49 -9.60 -18.00 -9.46
N SER A 50 -9.41 -18.77 -8.39
CA SER A 50 -9.65 -20.22 -8.38
C SER A 50 -11.15 -20.55 -8.57
N CYS A 51 -11.48 -21.78 -8.97
CA CYS A 51 -12.87 -22.21 -9.19
C CYS A 51 -13.74 -22.06 -7.92
N GLU A 52 -13.17 -22.29 -6.75
CA GLU A 52 -13.88 -22.16 -5.48
C GLU A 52 -14.17 -20.69 -5.14
N VAL A 53 -13.20 -19.81 -5.37
CA VAL A 53 -13.36 -18.36 -5.17
C VAL A 53 -14.32 -17.76 -6.21
N GLU A 54 -14.26 -18.23 -7.46
CA GLU A 54 -15.18 -17.81 -8.53
C GLU A 54 -16.64 -18.07 -8.15
N LYS A 55 -16.96 -19.27 -7.64
CA LYS A 55 -18.32 -19.61 -7.18
C LYS A 55 -18.80 -18.68 -6.06
N LEU A 56 -17.91 -18.33 -5.13
CA LEU A 56 -18.22 -17.40 -4.05
C LEU A 56 -18.51 -16.00 -4.60
N TRP A 57 -17.61 -15.47 -5.43
CA TRP A 57 -17.69 -14.11 -5.98
C TRP A 57 -18.79 -13.93 -7.03
N CYS A 58 -19.23 -15.00 -7.69
CA CYS A 58 -20.39 -14.97 -8.60
C CYS A 58 -21.66 -14.42 -7.92
N HIS A 59 -21.84 -14.66 -6.62
CA HIS A 59 -22.95 -14.08 -5.87
C HIS A 59 -22.81 -12.56 -5.78
N ALA A 60 -21.62 -12.04 -5.45
CA ALA A 60 -21.34 -10.60 -5.43
C ALA A 60 -21.55 -9.95 -6.81
N ALA A 61 -21.11 -10.62 -7.88
CA ALA A 61 -21.29 -10.17 -9.26
C ALA A 61 -22.78 -10.04 -9.65
N HIS A 62 -23.64 -10.90 -9.12
CA HIS A 62 -25.08 -10.82 -9.34
C HIS A 62 -25.71 -9.61 -8.65
N TYR A 63 -25.30 -9.31 -7.41
CA TYR A 63 -25.88 -8.22 -6.62
C TYR A 63 -25.32 -6.83 -6.94
N CYS A 64 -24.08 -6.73 -7.44
CA CYS A 64 -23.43 -5.44 -7.70
C CYS A 64 -23.92 -4.71 -8.95
N LYS A 65 -24.80 -5.32 -9.78
CA LYS A 65 -25.38 -4.71 -10.99
C LYS A 65 -24.33 -4.08 -11.93
N ALA A 66 -23.23 -4.80 -12.17
CA ALA A 66 -22.11 -4.35 -13.00
C ALA A 66 -21.35 -3.12 -12.47
N ASN A 67 -21.54 -2.73 -11.21
CA ASN A 67 -20.74 -1.71 -10.54
C ASN A 67 -19.49 -2.35 -9.91
N TRP A 68 -18.31 -1.84 -10.29
CA TRP A 68 -17.02 -2.36 -9.85
C TRP A 68 -16.75 -2.12 -8.36
N ASP A 69 -17.02 -0.91 -7.87
CA ASP A 69 -16.81 -0.56 -6.46
C ASP A 69 -17.75 -1.37 -5.55
N ALA A 70 -19.02 -1.49 -5.95
CA ALA A 70 -19.99 -2.33 -5.24
C ALA A 70 -19.59 -3.81 -5.24
N PHE A 71 -18.96 -4.29 -6.32
CA PHE A 71 -18.42 -5.65 -6.37
C PHE A 71 -17.27 -5.84 -5.38
N GLY A 72 -16.30 -4.93 -5.35
CA GLY A 72 -15.19 -4.97 -4.38
C GLY A 72 -15.69 -5.02 -2.93
N HIS A 73 -16.62 -4.14 -2.56
CA HIS A 73 -17.22 -4.15 -1.21
C HIS A 73 -17.95 -5.46 -0.86
N LEU A 74 -18.69 -6.04 -1.80
CA LEU A 74 -19.38 -7.32 -1.59
C LEU A 74 -18.41 -8.50 -1.48
N VAL A 75 -17.34 -8.49 -2.29
CA VAL A 75 -16.28 -9.49 -2.23
C VAL A 75 -15.58 -9.44 -0.88
N MET A 76 -15.22 -8.25 -0.41
CA MET A 76 -14.58 -8.05 0.90
C MET A 76 -15.45 -8.55 2.06
N ARG A 77 -16.78 -8.41 1.94
CA ARG A 77 -17.73 -8.92 2.95
C ARG A 77 -17.73 -10.45 3.10
N PHE A 78 -17.27 -11.20 2.10
CA PHE A 78 -17.10 -12.66 2.23
C PHE A 78 -15.91 -13.06 3.11
N TYR A 79 -15.02 -12.11 3.41
CA TYR A 79 -13.83 -12.33 4.22
C TYR A 79 -13.90 -11.44 5.47
N PRO A 80 -14.83 -11.70 6.41
CA PRO A 80 -14.97 -10.90 7.63
C PRO A 80 -13.75 -11.00 8.56
N GLU A 81 -12.88 -11.97 8.32
CA GLU A 81 -11.59 -12.16 8.98
C GLU A 81 -10.52 -11.15 8.56
N VAL A 82 -10.74 -10.43 7.46
CA VAL A 82 -9.86 -9.35 7.00
C VAL A 82 -10.71 -8.11 6.78
N ASP A 83 -10.68 -7.24 7.79
CA ASP A 83 -11.16 -5.87 7.66
C ASP A 83 -10.35 -5.20 6.54
N VAL A 84 -10.99 -4.55 5.59
CA VAL A 84 -10.31 -3.80 4.51
C VAL A 84 -9.53 -2.62 5.10
N ASP A 85 -9.96 -2.17 6.28
CA ASP A 85 -9.20 -1.27 7.14
C ASP A 85 -7.89 -1.91 7.63
N VAL A 86 -7.78 -3.24 7.80
CA VAL A 86 -6.57 -3.92 8.31
C VAL A 86 -5.36 -3.72 7.40
N CYS A 87 -5.51 -3.68 6.07
CA CYS A 87 -4.36 -3.45 5.16
C CYS A 87 -3.87 -2.01 5.19
N HIS A 88 -4.76 -1.04 5.43
CA HIS A 88 -4.43 0.37 5.51
C HIS A 88 -4.73 0.94 6.91
N THR A 89 -4.43 0.17 7.95
CA THR A 89 -4.51 0.62 9.35
C THR A 89 -3.19 1.19 9.82
N ARG A 90 -3.25 1.96 10.91
CA ARG A 90 -2.06 2.32 11.70
C ARG A 90 -1.25 1.07 12.09
N SER A 91 -1.89 -0.05 12.40
CA SER A 91 -1.19 -1.30 12.72
C SER A 91 -0.46 -1.92 11.51
N ALA A 92 -1.00 -1.80 10.29
CA ALA A 92 -0.29 -2.21 9.09
C ALA A 92 0.94 -1.32 8.81
N LEU A 93 0.77 -0.01 8.94
CA LEU A 93 1.88 0.94 8.81
C LEU A 93 2.97 0.66 9.85
N GLN A 94 2.59 0.39 11.10
CA GLN A 94 3.53 0.01 12.17
C GLN A 94 4.31 -1.26 11.82
N ARG A 95 3.65 -2.29 11.27
CA ARG A 95 4.34 -3.51 10.81
C ARG A 95 5.34 -3.24 9.69
N VAL A 96 5.04 -2.31 8.78
CA VAL A 96 6.01 -1.89 7.74
C VAL A 96 7.24 -1.24 8.38
N ILE A 97 7.03 -0.36 9.35
CA ILE A 97 8.10 0.32 10.10
C ILE A 97 8.95 -0.69 10.86
N GLU A 98 8.35 -1.56 11.68
CA GLU A 98 9.07 -2.55 12.49
C GLU A 98 9.91 -3.51 11.63
N ARG A 99 9.38 -3.92 10.47
CA ARG A 99 10.12 -4.73 9.50
C ARG A 99 11.27 -3.95 8.89
N GLN A 100 11.04 -2.68 8.54
CA GLN A 100 12.07 -1.84 7.92
C GLN A 100 13.24 -1.56 8.86
N VAL A 101 13.01 -1.33 10.16
CA VAL A 101 14.07 -1.07 11.15
C VAL A 101 15.11 -2.19 11.18
N SER A 102 14.67 -3.43 10.93
CA SER A 102 15.55 -4.62 10.90
C SER A 102 16.32 -4.78 9.58
N ILE A 103 16.01 -3.99 8.55
CA ILE A 103 16.64 -4.03 7.23
C ILE A 103 17.67 -2.90 7.15
N LEU A 104 18.92 -3.27 6.91
CA LEU A 104 20.00 -2.31 6.73
C LEU A 104 19.77 -1.49 5.45
N MET A 105 19.63 -0.17 5.60
CA MET A 105 19.47 0.75 4.48
C MET A 105 20.85 1.23 4.04
N THR A 106 21.36 0.70 2.94
CA THR A 106 22.73 0.97 2.47
C THR A 106 22.80 1.73 1.16
N SER A 107 21.65 1.87 0.48
CA SER A 107 21.58 2.47 -0.84
C SER A 107 20.32 3.31 -1.03
N ARG A 108 20.37 4.21 -2.00
CA ARG A 108 19.20 4.98 -2.47
C ARG A 108 18.07 4.10 -3.02
N ALA A 109 18.39 2.90 -3.50
CA ALA A 109 17.39 1.95 -3.95
C ALA A 109 16.59 1.37 -2.75
N ASP A 110 17.28 1.08 -1.65
CA ASP A 110 16.65 0.61 -0.40
C ASP A 110 15.74 1.69 0.18
N LEU A 111 16.20 2.95 0.18
CA LEU A 111 15.40 4.11 0.60
C LEU A 111 14.14 4.26 -0.26
N GLY A 112 14.25 4.16 -1.59
CA GLY A 112 13.11 4.22 -2.49
C GLY A 112 12.11 3.08 -2.27
N ALA A 113 12.60 1.86 -2.08
CA ALA A 113 11.75 0.71 -1.81
C ALA A 113 11.00 0.85 -0.47
N TYR A 114 11.64 1.42 0.54
CA TYR A 114 10.99 1.75 1.81
C TYR A 114 9.92 2.83 1.63
N LEU A 115 10.26 3.95 0.98
CA LEU A 115 9.34 5.06 0.73
C LEU A 115 8.05 4.56 0.05
N CYS A 116 8.17 3.80 -1.04
CA CYS A 116 7.00 3.29 -1.75
C CYS A 116 6.08 2.46 -0.85
N LYS A 117 6.64 1.57 -0.02
CA LYS A 117 5.83 0.74 0.91
C LYS A 117 5.19 1.59 2.01
N PHE A 118 5.94 2.53 2.58
CA PHE A 118 5.45 3.41 3.62
C PHE A 118 4.34 4.35 3.12
N GLU A 119 4.53 4.97 1.95
CA GLU A 119 3.57 5.89 1.34
C GLU A 119 2.29 5.19 0.91
N SER A 120 2.37 3.94 0.43
CA SER A 120 1.19 3.17 0.02
C SER A 120 0.12 3.07 1.13
N ILE A 121 0.56 3.02 2.39
CA ILE A 121 -0.33 2.93 3.55
C ILE A 121 -0.56 4.31 4.19
N SER A 122 0.50 5.10 4.36
CA SER A 122 0.41 6.37 5.09
C SER A 122 -0.37 7.45 4.34
N LEU A 123 -0.28 7.51 2.99
CA LEU A 123 -1.08 8.45 2.20
C LEU A 123 -2.57 8.12 2.27
N TYR A 124 -2.93 6.83 2.28
CA TYR A 124 -4.31 6.42 2.50
C TYR A 124 -4.81 6.89 3.87
N LEU A 125 -4.03 6.66 4.93
CA LEU A 125 -4.38 7.09 6.28
C LEU A 125 -4.50 8.62 6.41
N LEU A 126 -3.65 9.38 5.71
CA LEU A 126 -3.76 10.85 5.62
C LEU A 126 -5.06 11.27 4.93
N CYS A 127 -5.38 10.69 3.78
CA CYS A 127 -6.61 11.01 3.05
C CYS A 127 -7.89 10.71 3.84
N LYS A 128 -7.81 9.80 4.82
CA LYS A 128 -8.92 9.43 5.72
C LYS A 128 -8.86 10.14 7.08
N GLU A 129 -7.93 11.08 7.27
CA GLU A 129 -7.71 11.81 8.52
C GLU A 129 -7.43 10.88 9.73
N HIS A 130 -6.91 9.67 9.49
CA HIS A 130 -6.51 8.70 10.51
C HIS A 130 -5.03 8.83 10.94
N LEU A 131 -4.29 9.68 10.24
CA LEU A 131 -2.89 10.01 10.48
C LEU A 131 -2.70 11.48 10.11
N SER A 132 -2.01 12.26 10.95
CA SER A 132 -1.61 13.63 10.61
C SER A 132 -0.25 13.66 9.89
N GLU A 133 0.05 14.74 9.16
CA GLU A 133 1.35 14.91 8.46
C GLU A 133 2.54 14.84 9.43
N SER A 134 2.38 15.42 10.62
CA SER A 134 3.37 15.35 11.70
C SER A 134 3.58 13.92 12.21
N GLU A 135 2.52 13.14 12.35
CA GLU A 135 2.63 11.73 12.74
C GLU A 135 3.24 10.89 11.61
N GLN A 136 2.84 11.11 10.36
CA GLN A 136 3.44 10.45 9.20
C GLN A 136 4.95 10.68 9.19
N SER A 137 5.40 11.92 9.33
CA SER A 137 6.83 12.24 9.26
C SER A 137 7.63 11.58 10.38
N ARG A 138 7.08 11.54 11.61
CA ARG A 138 7.69 10.80 12.74
C ARG A 138 7.74 9.30 12.48
N TRP A 139 6.67 8.72 11.96
CA TRP A 139 6.58 7.30 11.65
C TRP A 139 7.51 6.90 10.50
N PHE A 140 7.74 7.78 9.54
CA PHE A 140 8.74 7.60 8.50
C PHE A 140 10.15 7.56 9.09
N LEU A 141 10.46 8.47 10.02
CA LEU A 141 11.73 8.46 10.76
C LEU A 141 11.94 7.20 11.60
N ASP A 142 10.86 6.65 12.16
CA ASP A 142 10.91 5.44 12.98
C ASP A 142 11.24 4.18 12.17
N GLY A 143 11.10 4.20 10.84
CA GLY A 143 11.48 3.06 9.98
C GLY A 143 12.97 2.94 9.70
N PHE A 144 13.77 3.97 10.01
CA PHE A 144 15.22 3.90 9.86
C PHE A 144 15.88 3.11 11.00
N SER A 145 17.02 2.47 10.70
CA SER A 145 17.83 1.86 11.77
C SER A 145 18.27 2.92 12.78
N PRO A 146 18.44 2.57 14.08
CA PRO A 146 18.82 3.54 15.11
C PRO A 146 20.09 4.34 14.76
N GLU A 147 21.08 3.68 14.16
CA GLU A 147 22.35 4.28 13.77
C GLU A 147 22.15 5.29 12.63
N PHE A 148 21.42 4.90 11.58
CA PHE A 148 21.14 5.77 10.45
C PHE A 148 20.25 6.95 10.85
N LYS A 149 19.22 6.70 11.65
CA LYS A 149 18.33 7.73 12.20
C LYS A 149 19.12 8.77 13.00
N SER A 150 20.02 8.34 13.88
CA SER A 150 20.86 9.24 14.67
C SER A 150 21.77 10.10 13.79
N ALA A 151 22.41 9.50 12.79
CA ALA A 151 23.26 10.23 11.84
C ALA A 151 22.46 11.25 11.02
N LEU A 152 21.26 10.87 10.55
CA LEU A 152 20.39 11.72 9.76
C LEU A 152 19.85 12.91 10.58
N LEU A 153 19.39 12.68 11.81
CA LEU A 153 18.92 13.75 12.70
C LEU A 153 20.05 14.73 13.07
N HIS A 154 21.26 14.22 13.30
CA HIS A 154 22.43 15.06 13.51
C HIS A 154 22.78 15.89 12.26
N HIS A 155 22.62 15.32 11.06
CA HIS A 155 22.83 16.07 9.82
C HIS A 155 21.77 17.17 9.64
N LEU A 156 20.50 16.86 9.89
CA LEU A 156 19.38 17.81 9.82
C LEU A 156 19.56 18.97 10.80
N SER A 157 19.97 18.72 12.05
CA SER A 157 20.19 19.77 13.04
C SER A 157 21.35 20.71 12.70
N LEU A 158 22.32 20.26 11.91
CA LEU A 158 23.39 21.12 11.40
C LEU A 158 22.94 22.02 10.25
N LEU A 159 21.91 21.61 9.50
CA LEU A 159 21.35 22.39 8.38
C LEU A 159 20.45 23.52 8.87
N ASP A 160 19.67 23.28 9.93
CA ASP A 160 18.87 24.32 10.58
C ASP A 160 19.12 24.35 12.10
N LEU A 161 20.04 25.24 12.49
CA LEU A 161 20.39 25.48 13.89
C LEU A 161 19.29 26.15 14.70
N ASN A 162 18.27 26.72 14.05
CA ASN A 162 17.13 27.36 14.71
C ASN A 162 15.91 26.43 14.79
N HIS A 163 16.00 25.20 14.27
CA HIS A 163 14.91 24.23 14.32
C HIS A 163 14.57 23.87 15.77
N HIS A 164 13.31 24.04 16.15
CA HIS A 164 12.88 23.75 17.51
C HIS A 164 12.81 22.21 17.70
N PRO A 165 13.30 21.65 18.82
CA PRO A 165 13.31 20.19 19.03
C PRO A 165 11.93 19.52 18.97
N GLU A 166 10.87 20.26 19.29
CA GLU A 166 9.48 19.78 19.27
C GLU A 166 8.83 19.85 17.88
N ASP A 167 9.43 20.60 16.94
CA ASP A 167 8.90 20.73 15.60
C ASP A 167 9.29 19.50 14.77
N PRO A 168 8.33 18.79 14.15
CA PRO A 168 8.64 17.65 13.31
C PRO A 168 9.29 18.12 12.00
N TRP A 169 10.34 17.42 11.57
CA TRP A 169 10.82 17.50 10.19
C TRP A 169 9.76 16.94 9.25
N THR A 170 9.64 17.48 8.04
CA THR A 170 8.71 16.96 7.03
C THR A 170 9.26 15.70 6.36
N THR A 171 8.38 14.80 5.92
CA THR A 171 8.76 13.58 5.16
C THR A 171 9.69 13.90 3.98
N ASP A 172 9.43 15.01 3.26
CA ASP A 172 10.23 15.45 2.12
C ASP A 172 11.66 15.85 2.51
N GLU A 173 11.83 16.62 3.59
CA GLU A 173 13.15 17.00 4.11
C GLU A 173 13.93 15.77 4.57
N ILE A 174 13.27 14.88 5.31
CA ILE A 174 13.86 13.62 5.79
C ILE A 174 14.33 12.79 4.61
N PHE A 175 13.49 12.62 3.59
CA PHE A 175 13.82 11.85 2.39
C PHE A 175 14.97 12.46 1.59
N LEU A 176 14.93 13.79 1.39
CA LEU A 176 15.98 14.51 0.67
C LEU A 176 17.34 14.35 1.35
N GLN A 177 17.39 14.51 2.67
CA GLN A 177 18.66 14.37 3.40
C GLN A 177 19.10 12.91 3.52
N ALA A 178 18.18 11.96 3.72
CA ALA A 178 18.51 10.53 3.72
C ALA A 178 19.19 10.12 2.39
N LYS A 179 18.71 10.68 1.27
CA LYS A 179 19.29 10.48 -0.06
C LYS A 179 20.68 11.11 -0.23
N HIS A 180 21.04 12.13 0.53
CA HIS A 180 22.39 12.70 0.51
C HIS A 180 23.38 11.89 1.36
N VAL A 181 22.88 11.24 2.42
CA VAL A 181 23.69 10.39 3.31
C VAL A 181 23.97 9.01 2.69
N LEU A 182 23.08 8.50 1.82
CA LEU A 182 23.18 7.21 1.11
C LEU A 182 23.75 7.33 -0.31
#